data_AF-X1GHA5-F1
#
_entry.id   AF-X1GHA5-F1
#
_cell.length_a   1.000
_cell.length_b   1.000
_cell.length_c   1.000
_cell.angle_alpha   90.00
_cell.angle_beta   90.00
_cell.angle_gamma   90.00
#
_symmetry.space_group_name_H-M   'P 1'
#
loop_
_entity.id
_entity.type
_entity.pdbx_description
1 polymer ?
#
loop_
_entity_poly.entity_id
_entity_poly.type
_entity_poly.pdbx_seq_one_letter_code
_entity_poly.pdbx_strand_id
1 'polypeptide(L)' 'MSGRIDVAQAPLAAGADVSAIDEYGQTPLDMADKCGHSEVAGLLRR' A
#
# COMPACT_ATOMS: atom_id res chain seq x y z
N MET A 1 0.82 -10.36 -19.30
CA MET A 1 1.04 -10.54 -17.85
C MET A 1 0.53 -9.28 -17.16
N SER A 2 -0.79 -9.21 -16.97
CA SER A 2 -1.50 -8.02 -16.47
C SER A 2 -2.14 -8.40 -15.14
N GLY A 3 -1.34 -8.52 -14.07
CA GLY A 3 -1.78 -9.18 -12.84
C GLY A 3 -1.34 -8.52 -11.54
N ARG A 4 -0.80 -7.30 -11.58
CA ARG A 4 -0.32 -6.63 -10.35
C ARG A 4 -0.86 -5.22 -10.11
N ILE A 5 -1.34 -4.53 -11.15
CA ILE A 5 -1.88 -3.16 -10.97
C ILE A 5 -3.30 -3.22 -10.38
N ASP A 6 -4.15 -4.12 -10.86
CA ASP A 6 -5.53 -4.24 -10.39
C ASP A 6 -5.64 -4.69 -8.92
N VAL A 7 -4.72 -5.56 -8.49
CA VAL A 7 -4.68 -6.06 -7.09
C VAL A 7 -4.22 -4.97 -6.12
N ALA A 8 -3.45 -3.98 -6.58
CA ALA A 8 -3.05 -2.85 -5.75
C ALA A 8 -4.15 -1.80 -5.63
N GLN A 9 -5.02 -1.64 -6.64
CA GLN A 9 -6.15 -0.70 -6.58
C GLN A 9 -7.30 -1.18 -5.67
N ALA A 10 -7.53 -2.50 -5.55
CA ALA A 10 -8.63 -3.03 -4.75
C ALA A 10 -8.52 -2.76 -3.22
N PRO A 11 -7.34 -2.83 -2.57
CA PRO A 11 -7.18 -2.52 -1.15
C PRO A 11 -7.34 -1.03 -0.82
N LEU A 12 -6.91 -0.15 -1.72
CA LEU A 12 -6.99 1.30 -1.51
C LEU A 12 -8.41 1.84 -1.63
N ALA A 13 -9.25 1.20 -2.46
CA ALA A 13 -10.68 1.52 -2.55
C ALA A 13 -11.48 1.04 -1.32
N ALA A 14 -10.93 0.16 -0.49
CA ALA A 14 -11.64 -0.43 0.65
C ALA A 14 -11.62 0.41 1.94
N GLY A 15 -11.10 1.65 1.90
CA GLY A 15 -10.93 2.45 3.11
C GLY A 15 -9.89 1.85 4.06
N ALA A 16 -8.88 1.19 3.49
CA ALA A 16 -7.74 0.67 4.26
C ALA A 16 -7.12 1.84 5.03
N ASP A 17 -7.11 1.71 6.36
CA ASP A 17 -6.55 2.71 7.24
C ASP A 17 -5.03 2.77 6.99
N VAL A 18 -4.61 3.80 6.26
CA VAL A 18 -3.20 4.03 5.91
C VAL A 18 -2.33 4.34 7.13
N SER A 19 -2.96 4.59 8.29
CA SER A 19 -2.30 4.75 9.58
C SER A 19 -2.20 3.46 10.40
N ALA A 20 -2.81 2.35 9.94
CA ALA A 20 -2.69 1.07 10.61
C ALA A 20 -1.21 0.66 10.68
N ILE A 21 -0.81 0.14 11.83
CA ILE A 21 0.53 -0.42 12.02
C ILE A 21 0.42 -1.93 12.15
N ASP A 22 1.37 -2.65 11.59
CA ASP A 22 1.51 -4.09 11.80
C ASP A 22 2.16 -4.40 13.17
N GLU A 23 2.37 -5.67 13.46
CA GLU A 23 3.02 -6.15 14.69
C GLU A 23 4.47 -5.64 14.87
N TYR A 24 5.08 -5.15 13.80
CA TYR A 24 6.42 -4.57 13.78
C TYR A 24 6.41 -3.04 13.86
N GLY A 25 5.23 -2.42 14.01
CA GLY A 25 5.07 -0.97 14.05
C GLY A 25 5.22 -0.30 12.69
N GLN A 26 5.05 -1.05 11.59
CA GLN A 26 5.20 -0.56 10.23
C GLN A 26 3.85 -0.17 9.64
N THR A 27 3.81 0.99 8.99
CA THR A 27 2.65 1.41 8.20
C THR A 27 2.63 0.72 6.83
N PRO A 28 1.46 0.67 6.15
CA PRO A 28 1.37 0.30 4.74
C PRO A 28 2.33 1.09 3.85
N LEU A 29 2.60 2.35 4.19
CA LEU A 29 3.55 3.20 3.47
C LEU A 29 4.99 2.72 3.68
N ASP A 30 5.38 2.36 4.90
CA ASP A 30 6.71 1.81 5.18
C ASP A 30 6.95 0.50 4.42
N MET A 31 5.91 -0.34 4.30
CA MET A 31 5.97 -1.57 3.50
C MET A 31 6.08 -1.27 2.01
N ALA A 32 5.31 -0.29 1.50
CA ALA A 32 5.39 0.12 0.10
C ALA A 32 6.78 0.69 -0.25
N ASP A 33 7.36 1.51 0.63
CA ASP A 33 8.70 2.07 0.47
C ASP A 33 9.78 0.97 0.56
N LYS A 34 9.67 0.03 1.52
CA LYS A 34 10.60 -1.12 1.64
C LYS A 34 10.56 -2.06 0.45
N CYS A 35 9.39 -2.30 -0.13
CA CYS A 35 9.21 -3.17 -1.30
C CYS A 35 9.53 -2.47 -2.63
N GLY A 36 9.82 -1.16 -2.64
CA GLY A 36 10.01 -0.39 -3.86
C GLY A 36 8.73 -0.22 -4.68
N HIS A 37 7.56 -0.34 -4.05
CA HIS A 37 6.26 -0.18 -4.67
C HIS A 37 5.86 1.30 -4.71
N SER A 38 6.61 2.12 -5.44
CA SER A 38 6.41 3.57 -5.51
C SER A 38 5.01 3.98 -5.98
N GLU A 39 4.37 3.17 -6.81
CA GLU A 39 2.98 3.39 -7.24
C GLU A 39 1.99 3.21 -6.08
N VAL A 40 2.18 2.18 -5.25
CA VAL A 40 1.39 1.94 -4.03
C VAL A 40 1.66 3.02 -2.98
N ALA A 41 2.92 3.41 -2.80
CA ALA A 41 3.30 4.50 -1.91
C ALA A 41 2.67 5.84 -2.35
N GLY A 42 2.61 6.09 -3.66
CA GLY A 42 1.95 7.27 -4.22
C GLY A 42 0.44 7.29 -3.96
N LEU A 43 -0.20 6.12 -3.99
CA LEU A 43 -1.63 6.01 -3.67
C LEU A 43 -1.92 6.16 -2.17
N LEU A 44 -1.01 5.73 -1.29
CA LEU A 44 -1.14 5.88 0.17
C LEU A 44 -0.85 7.30 0.68
N ARG A 45 -0.19 8.15 -0.13
CA ARG A 45 0.15 9.54 0.22
C ARG A 45 -0.98 10.55 -0.04
N ARG A 46 -2.11 10.13 -0.60
CA ARG A 46 -3.23 11.01 -0.98
C ARG A 46 -4.43 10.85 -0.05
#